data_AF-A0A969RD19-F1
#
_entry.id   AF-A0A969RD19-F1
#
_cell.length_a   1.000
_cell.length_b   1.000
_cell.length_c   1.000
_cell.angle_alpha   90.00
_cell.angle_beta   90.00
_cell.angle_gamma   90.00
#
_symmetry.space_group_name_H-M   'P 1'
#
loop_
_entity.id
_entity.type
_entity.pdbx_description
1 polymer ?
#
loop_
_entity_poly.entity_id
_entity_poly.type
_entity_poly.pdbx_seq_one_letter_code
_entity_poly.pdbx_strand_id
1 'polypeptide(L)'
;MAVLIILLATFIFTILVRRFGFSQQPIDYRLCGRIALAAMFLFTGISHFVLDDSMVQMLPAFVPLRYFIIYGTGILELLFAVGLLLPNYFRLTGILVIAFLICVFPSNVYAALNSVDFGGNVNGPMYLLFRAPLQVFLIAWAWIVAVRQPVEVIASHHYKSNFEKRH
;
A
#
# COMPACT_ATOMS: atom_id res chain seq x y z
N MET A 1 -10.55 -0.47 8.89
CA MET A 1 -11.16 0.87 8.72
C MET A 1 -10.12 1.98 8.57
N ALA A 2 -9.16 2.13 9.49
CA ALA A 2 -8.15 3.21 9.45
C ALA A 2 -7.42 3.33 8.10
N VAL A 3 -6.97 2.21 7.52
CA VAL A 3 -6.25 2.19 6.23
C VAL A 3 -7.07 2.77 5.07
N LEU A 4 -8.38 2.50 5.02
CA LEU A 4 -9.27 3.03 3.97
C LEU A 4 -9.46 4.54 4.14
N ILE A 5 -9.62 5.00 5.38
CA ILE A 5 -9.77 6.42 5.69
C ILE A 5 -8.51 7.19 5.27
N ILE A 6 -7.32 6.67 5.62
CA ILE A 6 -6.05 7.30 5.24
C ILE A 6 -5.92 7.36 3.72
N LEU A 7 -6.18 6.26 3.02
CA LEU A 7 -6.12 6.21 1.57
C LEU A 7 -7.03 7.27 0.93
N LEU A 8 -8.31 7.30 1.30
CA LEU A 8 -9.28 8.23 0.70
C LEU A 8 -9.02 9.68 1.11
N ALA A 9 -8.68 9.94 2.37
CA ALA A 9 -8.37 11.28 2.87
C ALA A 9 -7.13 11.84 2.16
N THR A 10 -6.05 11.08 2.05
CA THR A 10 -4.85 11.51 1.33
C THR A 10 -5.13 11.70 -0.17
N PHE A 11 -5.94 10.85 -0.78
CA PHE A 11 -6.33 11.00 -2.19
C PHE A 11 -7.11 12.29 -2.44
N ILE A 12 -8.13 12.57 -1.61
CA ILE A 12 -8.91 13.80 -1.71
C ILE A 12 -8.03 15.02 -1.43
N PHE A 13 -7.22 14.97 -0.36
CA PHE A 13 -6.32 16.06 0.01
C PHE A 13 -5.33 16.40 -1.11
N THR A 14 -4.69 15.41 -1.71
CA THR A 14 -3.74 15.63 -2.82
C THR A 14 -4.41 16.19 -4.07
N ILE A 15 -5.65 15.80 -4.36
CA ILE A 15 -6.46 16.42 -5.43
C ILE A 15 -6.79 17.88 -5.10
N LEU A 16 -7.23 18.17 -3.87
CA LEU A 16 -7.57 19.54 -3.43
C LEU A 16 -6.35 20.45 -3.48
N VAL A 17 -5.19 20.00 -2.97
CA VAL A 17 -3.94 20.76 -3.04
C VAL A 17 -3.53 21.04 -4.48
N ARG A 18 -3.72 20.09 -5.40
CA ARG A 18 -3.42 20.32 -6.83
C ARG A 18 -4.45 21.20 -7.53
N ARG A 19 -5.71 21.20 -7.07
CA ARG A 19 -6.79 22.02 -7.61
C ARG A 19 -6.72 23.48 -7.16
N PHE A 20 -6.31 23.71 -5.90
CA PHE A 20 -6.22 25.03 -5.29
C PHE A 20 -4.78 25.58 -5.22
N GLY A 21 -3.77 24.74 -5.44
CA GLY A 21 -2.38 25.14 -5.47
C GLY A 21 -2.00 25.84 -6.78
N PHE A 22 -1.04 26.76 -6.69
CA PHE A 22 -0.53 27.62 -7.78
C PHE A 22 0.05 26.91 -9.02
N SER A 23 0.02 25.57 -9.09
CA SER A 23 0.61 24.80 -10.19
C SER A 23 -0.43 24.53 -11.28
N GLN A 24 -0.28 25.18 -12.43
CA GLN A 24 -1.11 25.04 -13.65
C GLN A 24 -1.02 23.65 -14.33
N GLN A 25 -0.53 22.61 -13.65
CA GLN A 25 -0.39 21.29 -14.23
C GLN A 25 -1.72 20.50 -14.16
N PRO A 26 -2.06 19.73 -15.20
CA PRO A 26 -3.25 18.88 -15.17
C PRO A 26 -3.17 17.87 -14.01
N ILE A 27 -4.32 17.59 -13.39
CA ILE A 27 -4.41 16.67 -12.25
C ILE A 27 -4.12 15.25 -12.74
N ASP A 28 -2.93 14.75 -12.47
CA ASP A 28 -2.62 13.32 -12.62
C ASP A 28 -3.22 12.53 -11.45
N TYR A 29 -4.44 12.02 -11.64
CA TYR A 29 -5.14 11.18 -10.67
C TYR A 29 -4.36 9.92 -10.28
N ARG A 30 -3.50 9.39 -11.16
CA ARG A 30 -2.70 8.19 -10.85
C ARG A 30 -1.57 8.52 -9.90
N LEU A 31 -0.93 9.68 -10.06
CA LEU A 31 0.05 10.16 -9.09
C LEU A 31 -0.61 10.41 -7.72
N CYS A 32 -1.77 11.07 -7.68
CA CYS A 32 -2.52 11.23 -6.42
C CYS A 32 -2.85 9.86 -5.80
N GLY A 33 -3.26 8.89 -6.61
CA GLY A 33 -3.56 7.53 -6.16
C GLY A 33 -2.34 6.77 -5.62
N ARG A 34 -1.16 6.95 -6.23
CA ARG A 34 0.12 6.41 -5.75
C ARG A 34 0.56 7.08 -4.45
N ILE A 35 0.40 8.39 -4.32
CA ILE A 35 0.70 9.12 -3.08
C ILE A 35 -0.21 8.64 -1.94
N ALA A 36 -1.50 8.47 -2.21
CA ALA A 36 -2.44 7.92 -1.23
C ALA A 36 -2.03 6.51 -0.77
N LEU A 37 -1.68 5.64 -1.72
CA LEU A 37 -1.24 4.28 -1.40
C LEU A 37 0.09 4.28 -0.63
N ALA A 38 1.02 5.17 -0.97
CA ALA A 38 2.27 5.34 -0.25
C ALA A 38 2.05 5.84 1.19
N ALA A 39 1.16 6.80 1.40
CA ALA A 39 0.81 7.28 2.74
C ALA A 39 0.15 6.19 3.58
N MET A 40 -0.71 5.37 2.97
CA MET A 40 -1.29 4.19 3.63
C MET A 40 -0.19 3.21 4.09
N PHE A 41 0.74 2.85 3.20
CA PHE A 41 1.84 1.94 3.53
C PHE A 41 2.83 2.51 4.53
N LEU A 42 3.07 3.82 4.51
CA LEU A 42 3.88 4.48 5.53
C LEU A 42 3.24 4.34 6.91
N PHE A 43 1.93 4.57 7.00
CA PHE A 43 1.19 4.42 8.24
C PHE A 43 1.17 2.96 8.74
N THR A 44 0.87 2.00 7.87
CA THR A 44 0.86 0.57 8.25
C THR A 44 2.27 0.07 8.60
N GLY A 45 3.29 0.52 7.88
CA GLY A 45 4.68 0.16 8.12
C GLY A 45 5.17 0.63 9.47
N ILE A 46 4.86 1.87 9.86
CA ILE A 46 5.14 2.39 11.20
C ILE A 46 4.37 1.59 12.27
N SER A 47 3.12 1.22 11.99
CA SER A 47 2.30 0.45 12.93
C SER A 47 2.91 -0.91 13.29
N HIS A 48 3.72 -1.51 12.42
CA HIS A 48 4.42 -2.77 12.72
C HIS A 48 5.50 -2.64 13.81
N PHE A 49 5.99 -1.44 14.08
CA PHE A 49 6.97 -1.19 15.14
C PHE A 49 6.33 -0.64 16.42
N VAL A 50 5.15 -0.02 16.30
CA VAL A 50 4.43 0.58 17.44
C VAL A 50 3.44 -0.39 18.08
N LEU A 51 2.84 -1.27 17.27
CA LEU A 51 1.80 -2.23 17.68
C LEU A 51 2.25 -3.68 17.44
N ASP A 52 3.56 -3.91 17.53
CA ASP A 52 4.19 -5.20 17.27
C ASP A 52 3.60 -6.34 18.13
N ASP A 53 3.39 -6.11 19.42
CA ASP A 53 2.79 -7.10 20.33
C ASP A 53 1.40 -7.56 19.87
N SER A 54 0.56 -6.64 19.39
CA SER A 54 -0.77 -6.99 18.89
C SER A 54 -0.73 -7.64 17.51
N MET A 55 0.21 -7.23 16.64
CA MET A 55 0.38 -7.83 15.32
C MET A 55 0.96 -9.25 15.38
N VAL A 56 1.86 -9.52 16.32
CA VAL A 56 2.43 -10.86 16.55
C VAL A 56 1.35 -11.88 16.91
N GLN A 57 0.28 -11.45 17.59
CA GLN A 57 -0.87 -12.31 17.91
C GLN A 57 -1.66 -12.71 16.66
N MET A 58 -1.53 -11.98 15.55
CA MET A 58 -2.14 -12.36 14.28
C MET A 58 -1.43 -13.53 13.59
N LEU A 59 -0.23 -13.88 14.06
CA LEU A 59 0.53 -15.02 13.54
C LEU A 59 0.29 -16.26 14.41
N PRO A 60 0.11 -17.44 13.80
CA PRO A 60 -0.03 -18.69 14.55
C PRO A 60 1.16 -18.96 15.47
N ALA A 61 0.88 -19.56 16.64
CA ALA A 61 1.90 -19.83 17.65
C ALA A 61 3.04 -20.75 17.17
N PHE A 62 2.79 -21.59 16.14
CA PHE A 62 3.79 -22.48 15.55
C PHE A 62 4.81 -21.76 14.64
N VAL A 63 4.56 -20.50 14.26
CA VAL A 63 5.48 -19.74 13.42
C VAL A 63 6.69 -19.32 14.26
N PRO A 64 7.92 -19.73 13.91
CA PRO A 64 9.11 -19.26 14.60
C PRO A 64 9.37 -17.78 14.26
N LEU A 65 10.00 -17.04 15.19
CA LEU A 65 10.46 -15.67 14.95
C LEU A 65 9.35 -14.68 14.51
N ARG A 66 8.17 -14.76 15.13
CA ARG A 66 7.00 -13.90 14.81
C ARG A 66 7.34 -12.39 14.78
N TYR A 67 8.06 -11.89 15.78
CA TYR A 67 8.50 -10.49 15.82
C TYR A 67 9.38 -10.11 14.62
N PHE A 68 10.31 -10.98 14.23
CA PHE A 68 11.17 -10.74 13.07
C PHE A 68 10.37 -10.63 11.77
N ILE A 69 9.35 -11.48 11.62
CA ILE A 69 8.45 -11.44 10.46
C ILE A 69 7.68 -10.12 10.44
N ILE A 70 7.11 -9.68 11.57
CA ILE A 70 6.38 -8.41 11.69
C ILE A 70 7.28 -7.21 11.37
N TYR A 71 8.50 -7.16 11.90
CA TYR A 71 9.44 -6.09 11.54
C TYR A 71 9.86 -6.16 10.08
N GLY A 72 10.07 -7.36 9.54
CA GLY A 72 10.37 -7.58 8.12
C GLY A 72 9.26 -7.07 7.20
N THR A 73 8.00 -7.38 7.52
CA THR A 73 6.85 -6.86 6.75
C THR A 73 6.70 -5.35 6.91
N GLY A 74 6.95 -4.80 8.10
CA GLY A 74 6.98 -3.35 8.33
C GLY A 74 8.01 -2.64 7.44
N ILE A 75 9.23 -3.16 7.33
CA ILE A 75 10.27 -2.62 6.43
C ILE A 75 9.82 -2.70 4.97
N LEU A 76 9.26 -3.83 4.53
CA LEU A 76 8.76 -3.97 3.16
C LEU A 76 7.69 -2.94 2.83
N GLU A 77 6.76 -2.67 3.75
CA GLU A 77 5.74 -1.64 3.56
C GLU A 77 6.34 -0.23 3.41
N LEU A 78 7.37 0.11 4.19
CA LEU A 78 8.11 1.37 4.02
C LEU A 78 8.80 1.45 2.66
N LEU A 79 9.40 0.34 2.19
CA LEU A 79 9.99 0.27 0.86
C LEU A 79 8.94 0.42 -0.24
N PHE A 80 7.74 -0.13 -0.07
CA PHE A 80 6.65 0.07 -1.02
C PHE A 80 6.19 1.53 -1.06
N ALA A 81 6.10 2.21 0.10
CA ALA A 81 5.77 3.62 0.15
C ALA A 81 6.75 4.47 -0.66
N VAL A 82 8.05 4.23 -0.51
CA VAL A 82 9.09 4.92 -1.29
C VAL A 82 9.03 4.51 -2.77
N GLY A 83 8.94 3.21 -3.05
CA GLY A 83 8.96 2.66 -4.42
C GLY A 83 7.80 3.12 -5.28
N LEU A 84 6.61 3.35 -4.69
CA LEU A 84 5.43 3.88 -5.38
C LEU A 84 5.60 5.33 -5.83
N LEU A 85 6.43 6.10 -5.12
CA LEU A 85 6.70 7.51 -5.44
C LEU A 85 7.83 7.65 -6.47
N LEU A 86 8.71 6.66 -6.59
CA LEU A 86 9.81 6.71 -7.53
C LEU A 86 9.36 6.41 -8.98
N PRO A 87 9.64 7.31 -9.94
CA PRO A 87 9.16 7.19 -11.33
C PRO A 87 9.70 5.96 -12.07
N ASN A 88 10.83 5.39 -11.65
CA ASN A 88 11.39 4.19 -12.30
C ASN A 88 10.90 2.89 -11.68
N TYR A 89 10.40 2.93 -10.43
CA TYR A 89 10.12 1.73 -9.65
C TYR A 89 8.63 1.53 -9.34
N PHE A 90 7.78 2.53 -9.54
CA PHE A 90 6.36 2.44 -9.14
C PHE A 90 5.64 1.24 -9.77
N ARG A 91 5.97 0.84 -11.01
CA ARG A 91 5.31 -0.28 -11.68
C ARG A 91 5.68 -1.63 -11.06
N LEU A 92 6.98 -1.85 -10.85
CA LEU A 92 7.49 -3.04 -10.16
C LEU A 92 6.94 -3.08 -8.73
N THR A 93 6.99 -1.95 -8.04
CA THR A 93 6.45 -1.80 -6.68
C THR A 93 4.95 -2.11 -6.63
N GLY A 94 4.16 -1.67 -7.61
CA GLY A 94 2.74 -2.00 -7.70
C GLY A 94 2.47 -3.51 -7.82
N ILE A 95 3.29 -4.23 -8.60
CA ILE A 95 3.19 -5.70 -8.70
C ILE A 95 3.57 -6.37 -7.38
N LEU A 96 4.66 -5.93 -6.76
CA LEU A 96 5.10 -6.44 -5.46
C LEU A 96 4.08 -6.17 -4.35
N VAL A 97 3.44 -4.99 -4.36
CA VAL A 97 2.35 -4.64 -3.46
C VAL A 97 1.17 -5.58 -3.63
N ILE A 98 0.76 -5.89 -4.87
CA ILE A 98 -0.33 -6.83 -5.11
C ILE A 98 0.02 -8.22 -4.58
N ALA A 99 1.23 -8.70 -4.88
CA ALA A 99 1.71 -9.99 -4.37
C ALA A 99 1.72 -10.02 -2.82
N PHE A 100 2.22 -8.96 -2.20
CA PHE A 100 2.24 -8.80 -0.75
C PHE A 100 0.83 -8.82 -0.14
N LEU A 101 -0.12 -8.08 -0.72
CA LEU A 101 -1.51 -8.08 -0.27
C LEU A 101 -2.15 -9.48 -0.36
N ILE A 102 -1.82 -10.27 -1.39
CA ILE A 102 -2.27 -11.66 -1.49
C ILE A 102 -1.64 -12.51 -0.39
N CYS A 103 -0.34 -12.36 -0.13
CA CYS A 103 0.40 -13.12 0.88
C CYS A 103 -0.03 -12.83 2.32
N VAL A 104 -0.47 -11.60 2.64
CA VAL A 104 -0.91 -11.23 3.99
C VAL A 104 -2.37 -11.63 4.26
N PHE A 105 -3.16 -11.91 3.22
CA PHE A 105 -4.57 -12.29 3.38
C PHE A 105 -4.78 -13.56 4.23
N PRO A 106 -4.01 -14.65 4.10
CA PRO A 106 -4.07 -15.80 5.00
C PRO A 106 -3.89 -15.45 6.48
N SER A 107 -2.93 -14.58 6.82
CA SER A 107 -2.73 -14.11 8.21
C SER A 107 -3.96 -13.38 8.73
N ASN A 108 -4.64 -12.62 7.87
CA ASN A 108 -5.87 -11.93 8.21
C ASN A 108 -7.06 -12.89 8.43
N VAL A 109 -7.14 -13.97 7.65
CA VAL A 109 -8.11 -15.06 7.85
C VAL A 109 -7.86 -15.75 9.19
N TYR A 110 -6.61 -16.10 9.49
CA TYR A 110 -6.24 -16.71 10.76
C TYR A 110 -6.63 -15.83 11.96
N ALA A 111 -6.27 -14.55 11.91
CA ALA A 111 -6.58 -13.61 13.00
C ALA A 111 -8.09 -13.44 13.23
N ALA A 112 -8.90 -13.45 12.17
CA ALA A 112 -10.36 -13.38 12.27
C ALA A 112 -10.98 -14.67 12.81
N LEU A 113 -10.44 -15.85 12.45
CA LEU A 113 -10.91 -17.13 12.97
C LEU A 113 -10.57 -17.35 14.45
N ASN A 114 -9.45 -16.77 14.91
CA ASN A 114 -9.00 -16.86 16.30
C ASN A 114 -9.41 -15.64 17.15
N SER A 115 -10.26 -14.76 16.60
CA SER A 115 -10.77 -13.55 17.27
C SER A 115 -9.67 -12.71 17.95
N VAL A 116 -8.51 -12.61 17.31
CA VAL A 116 -7.35 -11.85 17.84
C VAL A 116 -7.74 -10.39 18.01
N ASP A 117 -7.39 -9.75 19.13
CA ASP A 117 -7.75 -8.36 19.38
C ASP A 117 -6.84 -7.37 18.63
N PHE A 118 -6.98 -7.37 17.30
CA PHE A 118 -6.26 -6.45 16.43
C PHE A 118 -7.08 -6.06 15.22
N GLY A 119 -7.19 -4.76 14.94
CA GLY A 119 -7.78 -4.25 13.69
C GLY A 119 -9.28 -4.53 13.50
N GLY A 120 -10.02 -4.94 14.54
CA GLY A 120 -11.46 -5.26 14.49
C GLY A 120 -11.79 -6.75 14.34
N ASN A 121 -10.78 -7.63 14.42
CA ASN A 121 -10.90 -9.09 14.38
C ASN A 121 -11.68 -9.69 15.58
N VAL A 122 -11.94 -8.93 16.64
CA VAL A 122 -12.82 -9.33 17.78
C VAL A 122 -14.24 -9.69 17.35
N ASN A 123 -14.69 -9.23 16.18
CA ASN A 123 -15.98 -9.58 15.59
C ASN A 123 -15.98 -10.96 14.91
N GLY A 124 -14.90 -11.74 15.07
CA GLY A 124 -14.77 -13.09 14.53
C GLY A 124 -14.82 -13.14 12.99
N PRO A 125 -15.32 -14.25 12.40
CA PRO A 125 -15.36 -14.45 10.95
C PRO A 125 -16.14 -13.37 10.18
N MET A 126 -17.09 -12.67 10.83
CA MET A 126 -17.85 -11.58 10.21
C MET A 126 -16.94 -10.41 9.78
N TYR A 127 -15.79 -10.22 10.44
CA TYR A 127 -14.82 -9.23 10.03
C TYR A 127 -14.25 -9.49 8.61
N LEU A 128 -14.18 -10.76 8.18
CA LEU A 128 -13.71 -11.10 6.84
C LEU A 128 -14.64 -10.58 5.74
N LEU A 129 -15.94 -10.40 6.03
CA LEU A 129 -16.89 -9.82 5.08
C LEU A 129 -16.56 -8.36 4.74
N PHE A 130 -15.93 -7.63 5.65
CA PHE A 130 -15.44 -6.27 5.38
C PHE A 130 -14.02 -6.28 4.83
N ARG A 131 -13.17 -7.17 5.35
CA ARG A 131 -11.75 -7.20 5.02
C ARG A 131 -11.47 -7.74 3.63
N ALA A 132 -12.16 -8.79 3.19
CA ALA A 132 -11.94 -9.37 1.88
C ALA A 132 -12.30 -8.40 0.73
N PRO A 133 -13.45 -7.70 0.75
CA PRO A 133 -13.73 -6.67 -0.25
C PRO A 133 -12.73 -5.51 -0.21
N LEU A 134 -12.30 -5.08 0.98
CA LEU A 134 -11.27 -4.07 1.13
C LEU A 134 -9.94 -4.51 0.51
N GLN A 135 -9.56 -5.78 0.70
CA GLN A 135 -8.33 -6.34 0.12
C GLN A 135 -8.39 -6.34 -1.40
N VAL A 136 -9.51 -6.79 -1.98
CA VAL A 136 -9.75 -6.77 -3.43
C VAL A 136 -9.72 -5.33 -3.96
N PHE A 137 -10.31 -4.38 -3.23
CA PHE A 137 -10.27 -2.97 -3.57
C PHE A 137 -8.84 -2.42 -3.59
N LEU A 138 -8.01 -2.72 -2.58
CA LEU A 138 -6.62 -2.28 -2.54
C LEU A 138 -5.78 -2.88 -3.68
N ILE A 139 -6.00 -4.16 -4.00
CA ILE A 139 -5.36 -4.82 -5.15
C ILE A 139 -5.75 -4.12 -6.46
N ALA A 140 -7.05 -3.89 -6.67
CA ALA A 140 -7.55 -3.19 -7.86
C ALA A 140 -7.00 -1.75 -7.94
N TRP A 141 -6.93 -1.05 -6.81
CA TRP A 141 -6.35 0.29 -6.72
C TRP A 141 -4.89 0.28 -7.15
N ALA A 142 -4.06 -0.57 -6.53
CA ALA A 142 -2.64 -0.71 -6.86
C ALA A 142 -2.45 -1.05 -8.35
N TRP A 143 -3.27 -1.95 -8.89
CA TRP A 143 -3.25 -2.29 -10.31
C TRP A 143 -3.51 -1.08 -11.21
N ILE A 144 -4.56 -0.30 -10.92
CA ILE A 144 -4.97 0.84 -11.74
C ILE A 144 -3.93 1.98 -11.68
N VAL A 145 -3.43 2.30 -10.48
CA VAL A 145 -2.59 3.49 -10.28
C VAL A 145 -1.11 3.24 -10.59
N ALA A 146 -0.64 2.00 -10.45
CA ALA A 146 0.77 1.66 -10.61
C ALA A 146 1.07 0.71 -11.79
N VAL A 147 0.22 -0.28 -12.06
CA VAL A 147 0.54 -1.34 -13.04
C VAL A 147 -0.02 -1.07 -14.44
N ARG A 148 -1.24 -0.53 -14.53
CA ARG A 148 -1.97 -0.28 -15.78
C ARG A 148 -1.50 0.99 -16.50
N GLN A 149 -0.20 1.06 -16.82
CA GLN A 149 0.35 2.17 -17.62
C GLN A 149 0.44 1.83 -19.12
N PRO A 150 -0.01 2.75 -20.02
CA PRO A 150 0.30 2.64 -21.44
C PRO A 150 1.81 2.81 -21.66
N VAL A 151 2.35 2.02 -22.59
CA VAL A 151 3.79 1.89 -22.88
C VAL A 151 4.46 3.24 -23.19
N GLU A 152 3.72 4.24 -23.66
CA GLU A 152 4.22 5.58 -24.04
C GLU A 152 4.74 6.44 -22.88
N VAL A 153 4.19 6.30 -21.66
CA VAL A 153 4.67 7.07 -20.50
C VAL A 153 6.05 6.56 -20.02
N ILE A 154 6.31 5.27 -20.20
CA ILE A 154 7.59 4.63 -19.88
C ILE A 154 8.65 5.05 -20.91
N ALA A 155 8.28 5.09 -22.20
CA ALA A 155 9.18 5.49 -23.28
C ALA A 155 9.63 6.95 -23.16
N SER A 156 8.74 7.88 -22.78
CA SER A 156 9.08 9.31 -22.65
C SER A 156 10.05 9.63 -21.50
N HIS A 157 9.96 8.92 -20.36
CA HIS A 157 10.92 9.06 -19.26
C HIS A 157 12.30 8.48 -19.62
N HIS A 158 12.33 7.33 -20.30
CA HIS A 158 13.58 6.75 -20.80
C HIS A 158 14.22 7.59 -21.91
N TYR A 159 13.42 8.27 -22.73
CA TYR A 159 13.93 9.19 -23.74
C TYR A 159 14.57 10.43 -23.11
N LYS A 160 13.88 11.09 -22.15
CA LYS A 160 14.42 12.28 -21.46
C LYS A 160 15.70 11.99 -20.69
N SER A 161 15.78 10.88 -19.95
CA SER A 161 16.98 10.56 -19.15
C SER A 161 18.20 10.16 -19.99
N ASN A 162 17.97 9.59 -21.18
CA ASN A 162 19.05 9.29 -22.13
C ASN A 162 19.49 10.53 -22.92
N PHE A 163 18.60 11.51 -23.13
CA PHE A 163 18.92 12.78 -23.77
C PHE A 163 19.76 13.68 -22.86
N GLU A 164 19.42 13.78 -21.57
CA GLU A 164 20.22 14.52 -20.56
C GLU A 164 21.60 13.91 -20.29
N LYS A 165 21.80 12.61 -20.55
CA LYS A 165 23.12 11.97 -20.41
C LYS A 165 24.01 12.09 -21.64
N ARG A 166 23.49 12.60 -22.76
CA ARG A 166 24.19 12.72 -24.04
C ARG A 166 24.61 14.15 -24.40
N HIS A 167 24.29 15.12 -23.54
CA HIS A 167 24.71 16.52 -23.65
C HIS A 167 25.44 16.93 -22.37
#